data_AF-A0A7Z2Q1N9-F1
#
_entry.id   AF-A0A7Z2Q1N9-F1
#
_cell.length_a   1.000
_cell.length_b   1.000
_cell.length_c   1.000
_cell.angle_alpha   90.00
_cell.angle_beta   90.00
_cell.angle_gamma   90.00
#
_symmetry.space_group_name_H-M   'P 1'
#
loop_
_entity.id
_entity.type
_entity.pdbx_description
1 polymer ?
#
loop_
_entity_poly.entity_id
_entity_poly.type
_entity_poly.pdbx_seq_one_letter_code
_entity_poly.pdbx_strand_id
1 'polypeptide(L)' 'MNDVDPRAYLTDVLRRIVNGHPNRDIDQLLPWAYRAQALKAVA' A
#
# COMPACT_ATOMS: atom_id res chain seq x y z
N MET A 1 -9.48 -12.20 -6.69
CA MET A 1 -8.04 -11.89 -6.73
C MET A 1 -7.76 -10.79 -5.70
N ASN A 2 -7.40 -11.20 -4.48
CA ASN A 2 -6.80 -10.39 -3.40
C ASN A 2 -7.55 -9.18 -2.79
N ASP A 3 -8.88 -9.02 -2.88
CA ASP A 3 -9.70 -8.03 -2.13
C ASP A 3 -9.14 -6.59 -2.03
N VAL A 4 -8.24 -6.22 -2.93
CA VAL A 4 -7.56 -4.93 -3.01
C VAL A 4 -7.88 -4.38 -4.37
N ASP A 5 -8.45 -3.19 -4.41
CA ASP A 5 -8.64 -2.46 -5.67
C ASP A 5 -7.27 -2.14 -6.28
N PRO A 6 -6.94 -2.70 -7.47
CA PRO A 6 -5.62 -2.52 -8.06
C PRO A 6 -5.29 -1.07 -8.40
N ARG A 7 -6.29 -0.26 -8.75
CA ARG A 7 -6.12 1.14 -9.13
C ARG A 7 -5.86 2.01 -7.90
N ALA A 8 -6.60 1.78 -6.82
CA ALA A 8 -6.39 2.48 -5.55
C ALA A 8 -5.00 2.15 -4.96
N TYR A 9 -4.63 0.86 -4.99
CA TYR A 9 -3.31 0.40 -4.55
C TYR A 9 -2.18 1.07 -5.32
N LEU A 10 -2.18 0.99 -6.65
CA LEU A 10 -1.12 1.60 -7.47
C LEU A 10 -1.03 3.11 -7.28
N THR A 11 -2.18 3.79 -7.21
CA THR A 11 -2.22 5.24 -7.00
C THR A 11 -1.59 5.64 -5.67
N ASP A 12 -1.90 4.91 -4.58
CA ASP A 12 -1.35 5.22 -3.26
C ASP A 12 0.14 4.86 -3.15
N VAL A 13 0.54 3.71 -3.70
CA VAL A 13 1.95 3.28 -3.72
C VAL A 13 2.81 4.29 -4.48
N LEU A 14 2.39 4.72 -5.67
CA LEU A 14 3.11 5.73 -6.44
C LEU A 14 3.20 7.06 -5.69
N ARG A 15 2.13 7.49 -5.01
CA ARG A 15 2.14 8.69 -4.16
C ARG A 15 3.17 8.57 -3.03
N ARG A 16 3.22 7.44 -2.33
CA ARG A 16 4.19 7.20 -1.25
C ARG A 16 5.63 7.24 -1.76
N ILE A 17 5.90 6.60 -2.91
CA ILE A 17 7.23 6.63 -3.55
C ILE A 17 7.64 8.06 -3.88
N VAL A 18 6.77 8.82 -4.56
CA VAL A 18 7.05 10.22 -4.92
C VAL A 18 7.26 11.11 -3.68
N ASN A 19 6.57 10.82 -2.58
CA ASN A 19 6.73 11.51 -1.31
C ASN A 19 7.96 11.06 -0.49
N GLY A 20 8.84 10.22 -1.06
CA GLY A 20 10.09 9.83 -0.42
C GLY A 20 9.97 8.63 0.53
N HIS A 21 9.09 7.68 0.24
CA HIS A 21 9.03 6.41 0.99
C HIS A 21 10.43 5.77 1.07
N PRO A 22 10.94 5.43 2.27
CA PRO A 22 12.27 4.85 2.39
C PRO A 22 12.38 3.50 1.68
N ASN A 23 13.42 3.31 0.86
CA ASN A 23 13.67 2.05 0.16
C ASN A 23 13.79 0.85 1.12
N ARG A 24 14.31 1.07 2.33
CA ARG A 24 14.43 0.03 3.36
C ARG A 24 13.08 -0.51 3.85
N ASP A 25 12.00 0.24 3.64
CA ASP A 25 10.65 -0.07 4.12
C ASP A 25 9.72 -0.52 2.96
N ILE A 26 10.29 -0.97 1.83
CA ILE A 26 9.55 -1.35 0.62
C ILE A 26 8.49 -2.42 0.87
N ASP A 27 8.71 -3.29 1.87
CA ASP A 27 7.76 -4.36 2.24
C ASP A 27 6.39 -3.82 2.66
N GLN A 28 6.32 -2.59 3.17
CA GLN A 28 5.07 -1.92 3.52
C GLN A 28 4.23 -1.53 2.31
N LEU A 29 4.85 -1.45 1.12
CA LEU A 29 4.17 -1.13 -0.12
C LEU A 29 3.62 -2.38 -0.81
N LEU A 30 3.93 -3.59 -0.33
CA LEU A 30 3.49 -4.83 -0.98
C LEU A 30 1.99 -5.08 -0.77
N PRO A 31 1.28 -5.76 -1.71
CA PRO A 31 -0.18 -5.86 -1.67
C PRO A 31 -0.73 -6.50 -0.39
N TRP A 32 0.00 -7.45 0.20
CA TRP A 32 -0.41 -8.12 1.44
C TRP A 32 -0.28 -7.22 2.68
N ALA A 33 0.70 -6.32 2.71
CA ALA A 33 0.87 -5.33 3.77
C ALA A 33 -0.15 -4.20 3.65
N TYR A 34 -0.40 -3.74 2.42
CA TYR A 34 -1.41 -2.73 2.11
C TYR A 34 -2.82 -3.16 2.57
N ARG A 35 -3.21 -4.41 2.29
CA ARG A 35 -4.48 -4.98 2.76
C ARG A 35 -4.60 -4.95 4.29
N ALA A 36 -3.53 -5.31 5.01
CA ALA A 36 -3.54 -5.27 6.47
C ALA A 36 -3.69 -3.85 7.02
N GLN A 37 -3.11 -2.84 6.35
CA GLN A 37 -3.29 -1.43 6.72
C GLN A 37 -4.72 -0.95 6.44
N ALA A 38 -5.31 -1.33 5.31
CA ALA A 38 -6.70 -1.02 4.99
C ALA A 38 -7.67 -1.61 6.03
N LEU A 39 -7.48 -2.87 6.43
CA LEU A 39 -8.28 -3.51 7.47
C LEU A 39 -8.15 -2.79 8.82
N LYS A 40 -6.94 -2.35 9.19
CA LYS A 40 -6.71 -1.57 10.42
C LYS A 40 -7.39 -0.20 10.38
N ALA A 41 -7.52 0.42 9.22
CA ALA A 41 -8.14 1.74 9.08
C ALA A 41 -9.68 1.71 9.15
N VAL A 42 -10.29 0.52 9.07
CA VAL A 42 -11.75 0.32 9.07
C VAL A 42 -12.27 -0.16 10.44
N ALA A 43 -11.37 -0.51 11.37
CA ALA A 43 -11.68 -0.89 12.76
C ALA A 43 -11.67 0.32 13.70
#